data_AF-A0A2S5P4C5-F1
#
_entry.id   AF-A0A2S5P4C5-F1
#
_cell.length_a   1.000
_cell.length_b   1.000
_cell.length_c   1.000
_cell.angle_alpha   90.00
_cell.angle_beta   90.00
_cell.angle_gamma   90.00
#
_symmetry.space_group_name_H-M   'P 1'
#
loop_
_entity.id
_entity.type
_entity.pdbx_description
1 polymer ?
#
loop_
_entity_poly.entity_id
_entity_poly.type
_entity_poly.pdbx_seq_one_letter_code
_entity_poly.pdbx_strand_id
1 'polypeptide(L)'
;MSRPTQISERQKIKAFFRELLRGEAGVGAVQAETLAERCARRVKRVVVWDQEPAATSTVVEAAPVATQPPVATAPSTKPLPSVAAPLPPALPTDQSPPFDPYAFSAVVVLTKTGKDGLLKRLAAIDRAEHLKKLADAQHLAIDRSLDSADALRHAILKAAEQRIADRRAAAS
;
A
#
# COMPACT_ATOMS: atom_id res chain seq x y z
N MET A 1 12.47 3.53 21.22
CA MET A 1 12.30 3.12 19.80
C MET A 1 12.26 1.59 19.76
N SER A 2 11.11 1.02 19.47
CA SER A 2 10.92 -0.44 19.41
C SER A 2 11.79 -1.07 18.32
N ARG A 3 12.56 -2.09 18.67
CA ARG A 3 13.35 -2.86 17.69
C ARG A 3 12.44 -3.91 17.04
N PRO A 4 12.46 -4.08 15.71
CA PRO A 4 11.73 -5.15 15.06
C PRO A 4 12.45 -6.47 15.32
N THR A 5 11.74 -7.41 15.95
CA THR A 5 12.23 -8.77 16.22
C THR A 5 11.57 -9.74 15.24
N GLN A 6 12.38 -10.48 14.48
CA GLN A 6 11.88 -11.46 13.51
C GLN A 6 11.76 -12.84 14.16
N ILE A 7 10.56 -13.45 14.08
CA ILE A 7 10.28 -14.79 14.55
C ILE A 7 10.03 -15.71 13.35
N SER A 8 10.84 -16.76 13.22
CA SER A 8 10.70 -17.80 12.18
C SER A 8 10.40 -19.19 12.74
N GLU A 9 10.55 -19.38 14.05
CA GLU A 9 10.33 -20.67 14.69
C GLU A 9 8.84 -20.91 14.94
N ARG A 10 8.32 -22.04 14.46
CA ARG A 10 6.87 -22.34 14.51
C ARG A 10 6.29 -22.31 15.92
N GLN A 11 7.03 -22.78 16.92
CA GLN A 11 6.59 -22.72 18.33
C GLN A 11 6.45 -21.28 18.83
N LYS A 12 7.42 -20.42 18.47
CA LYS A 12 7.40 -18.99 18.83
C LYS A 12 6.29 -18.23 18.10
N ILE A 13 6.04 -18.54 16.83
CA ILE A 13 4.92 -17.99 16.06
C ILE A 13 3.58 -18.38 16.70
N LYS A 14 3.42 -19.65 17.11
CA LYS A 14 2.22 -20.12 17.83
C LYS A 14 2.05 -19.39 19.17
N ALA A 15 3.12 -19.27 19.95
CA ALA A 15 3.07 -18.58 21.24
C ALA A 15 2.65 -17.11 21.08
N PHE A 16 3.22 -16.43 20.08
CA PHE A 16 2.86 -15.04 19.75
C PHE A 16 1.37 -14.89 19.40
N PHE A 17 0.84 -15.69 18.48
CA PHE A 17 -0.58 -15.62 18.13
C PHE A 17 -1.50 -16.01 19.30
N ARG A 18 -1.08 -16.97 20.13
CA ARG A 18 -1.85 -17.35 21.32
C ARG A 18 -1.96 -16.21 22.34
N GLU A 19 -0.87 -15.47 22.55
CA GLU A 19 -0.85 -14.31 23.44
C GLU A 19 -1.68 -13.15 22.88
N LEU A 20 -1.49 -12.84 21.59
CA LEU A 20 -2.26 -11.82 20.89
C LEU A 20 -3.77 -12.09 20.95
N LEU A 21 -4.19 -13.32 20.65
CA LEU A 21 -5.61 -13.70 20.61
C LEU A 21 -6.24 -13.83 22.00
N ARG A 22 -5.45 -13.97 23.07
CA ARG A 22 -5.99 -14.03 24.44
C ARG A 22 -6.42 -12.66 24.96
N GLY A 23 -5.84 -11.57 24.43
CA GLY A 23 -6.21 -10.20 24.77
C GLY A 23 -7.48 -9.71 24.05
N GLU A 24 -7.97 -10.44 23.06
CA GLU A 24 -9.11 -10.03 22.23
C GLU A 24 -10.46 -10.44 22.83
N ALA A 25 -11.39 -9.48 22.89
CA ALA A 25 -12.75 -9.75 23.35
C ALA A 25 -13.47 -10.68 22.36
N GLY A 26 -14.03 -11.78 22.87
CA GLY A 26 -14.80 -12.74 22.08
C GLY A 26 -14.02 -13.97 21.60
N VAL A 27 -12.72 -14.08 21.89
CA VAL A 27 -11.94 -15.29 21.58
C VAL A 27 -11.75 -16.12 22.85
N GLY A 28 -12.45 -17.26 22.93
CA GLY A 28 -12.25 -18.22 24.01
C GLY A 28 -10.87 -18.89 23.97
N ALA A 29 -10.35 -19.35 25.11
CA ALA A 29 -9.01 -19.94 25.21
C ALA A 29 -8.75 -21.10 24.22
N VAL A 30 -9.75 -21.97 24.01
CA VAL A 30 -9.70 -23.09 23.07
C VAL A 30 -9.66 -22.60 21.61
N GLN A 31 -10.38 -21.52 21.30
CA GLN A 31 -10.41 -20.92 19.97
C GLN A 31 -9.08 -20.20 19.67
N ALA A 32 -8.53 -19.48 20.65
CA ALA A 32 -7.22 -18.84 20.55
C ALA A 32 -6.13 -19.86 20.24
N GLU A 33 -6.15 -21.03 20.88
CA GLU A 33 -5.18 -22.09 20.62
C GLU A 33 -5.33 -22.70 19.22
N THR A 34 -6.57 -22.98 18.79
CA THR A 34 -6.86 -23.52 17.47
C THR A 34 -6.45 -22.56 16.36
N LEU A 35 -6.75 -21.27 16.52
CA LEU A 35 -6.38 -20.20 15.58
C LEU A 35 -4.86 -20.02 15.54
N ALA A 36 -4.20 -19.97 16.69
CA ALA A 36 -2.73 -19.87 16.76
C ALA A 36 -2.03 -21.03 16.05
N GLU A 37 -2.51 -22.26 16.21
CA GLU A 37 -1.99 -23.44 15.51
C GLU A 37 -2.19 -23.33 13.98
N ARG A 38 -3.36 -22.88 13.52
CA ARG A 38 -3.63 -22.66 12.09
C ARG A 38 -2.73 -21.58 11.49
N CYS A 39 -2.56 -20.46 12.20
CA CYS A 39 -1.67 -19.38 11.79
C CYS A 39 -0.22 -19.85 11.71
N ALA A 40 0.27 -20.56 12.73
CA ALA A 40 1.64 -21.08 12.78
C ALA A 40 1.96 -22.09 11.66
N ARG A 41 0.95 -22.79 11.10
CA ARG A 41 1.13 -23.69 9.95
C ARG A 41 1.26 -22.97 8.62
N ARG A 42 0.69 -21.77 8.48
CA ARG A 42 0.59 -21.06 7.20
C ARG A 42 1.59 -19.90 7.08
N VAL A 43 2.10 -19.44 8.21
CA VAL A 43 3.02 -18.29 8.28
C VAL A 43 4.46 -18.79 8.40
N LYS A 44 5.29 -18.40 7.41
CA LYS A 44 6.72 -18.76 7.37
C LYS A 44 7.57 -17.89 8.30
N ARG A 45 7.23 -16.61 8.45
CA ARG A 45 7.95 -15.62 9.27
C ARG A 45 6.99 -14.53 9.74
N VAL A 46 7.19 -14.05 10.96
CA VAL A 46 6.49 -12.89 11.55
C VAL A 46 7.54 -11.87 11.97
N VAL A 47 7.27 -10.59 11.74
CA VAL A 47 8.04 -9.48 12.30
C VAL A 47 7.19 -8.88 13.41
N VAL A 48 7.70 -8.94 14.64
CA VAL A 48 7.04 -8.41 15.83
C VAL A 48 7.76 -7.13 16.22
N TRP A 49 6.98 -6.08 16.48
CA TRP A 49 7.49 -4.87 17.09
C TRP A 49 7.30 -5.02 18.59
N ASP A 50 8.39 -4.99 19.36
CA ASP A 50 8.30 -4.93 20.83
C ASP A 50 7.53 -3.66 21.21
N GLN A 51 6.24 -3.79 21.53
CA GLN A 51 5.56 -2.76 22.28
C GLN A 51 6.04 -2.90 23.71
N GLU A 52 6.90 -1.98 24.13
CA GLU A 52 7.12 -1.70 25.55
C GLU A 52 5.73 -1.59 26.19
N PRO A 53 5.42 -2.33 27.27
CA PRO A 53 4.09 -2.36 27.84
C PRO A 53 3.74 -0.96 28.35
N ALA A 54 3.06 -0.19 27.51
CA ALA A 54 2.40 1.02 27.92
C ALA A 54 1.41 0.61 29.00
N ALA A 55 1.63 1.14 30.20
CA ALA A 55 0.77 0.96 31.33
C ALA A 55 -0.70 1.09 30.91
N THR A 56 -1.47 0.07 31.31
CA THR A 56 -2.87 0.11 31.71
C THR A 56 -3.62 1.39 31.35
N SER A 57 -4.46 1.35 30.32
CA SER A 57 -5.63 2.22 30.22
C SER A 57 -6.82 1.39 29.79
N THR A 58 -7.40 0.76 30.81
CA THR A 58 -8.76 0.27 30.83
C THR A 58 -9.70 1.47 30.72
N VAL A 59 -10.34 1.65 29.57
CA VAL A 59 -11.71 2.19 29.51
C VAL A 59 -12.48 1.39 28.47
N VAL A 60 -13.35 0.55 29.00
CA VAL A 60 -14.45 -0.14 28.33
C VAL A 60 -15.45 0.91 27.83
N GLU A 61 -16.27 0.54 26.84
CA GLU A 61 -17.68 0.90 26.63
C GLU A 61 -17.94 1.35 25.17
N ALA A 62 -18.16 0.37 24.27
CA ALA A 62 -19.47 -0.15 23.89
C ALA A 62 -20.31 0.85 23.07
N ALA A 63 -20.40 0.60 21.77
CA ALA A 63 -21.47 1.12 20.91
C ALA A 63 -22.82 0.48 21.32
N PRO A 64 -23.98 1.10 20.98
CA PRO A 64 -24.61 0.72 19.72
C PRO A 64 -25.47 1.81 19.01
N VAL A 65 -25.47 1.72 17.66
CA VAL A 65 -26.61 1.69 16.71
C VAL A 65 -27.75 2.74 16.78
N ALA A 66 -28.19 3.12 15.56
CA ALA A 66 -29.47 3.76 15.14
C ALA A 66 -29.35 5.28 14.91
N THR A 67 -29.94 5.93 13.89
CA THR A 67 -31.04 5.55 13.00
C THR A 67 -31.03 6.50 11.78
N GLN A 68 -31.24 5.97 10.58
CA GLN A 68 -31.70 6.76 9.42
C GLN A 68 -33.15 7.22 9.66
N PRO A 69 -33.55 8.42 9.19
CA PRO A 69 -34.96 8.73 8.98
C PRO A 69 -35.40 8.43 7.52
N PRO A 70 -36.65 7.98 7.29
CA PRO A 70 -37.08 7.46 6.00
C PRO A 70 -38.16 8.30 5.28
N VAL A 71 -38.37 7.94 4.00
CA VAL A 71 -39.54 8.04 3.10
C VAL A 71 -40.05 9.37 2.52
N ALA A 72 -40.35 9.26 1.21
CA ALA A 72 -41.47 9.81 0.44
C ALA A 72 -41.26 11.24 -0.13
N THR A 73 -41.57 11.58 -1.39
CA THR A 73 -42.48 10.98 -2.38
C THR A 73 -42.17 11.63 -3.74
N ALA A 74 -42.15 10.86 -4.83
CA ALA A 74 -42.31 11.40 -6.19
C ALA A 74 -43.78 11.84 -6.40
N PRO A 75 -44.04 12.76 -7.34
CA PRO A 75 -44.67 12.27 -8.57
C PRO A 75 -44.12 12.91 -9.86
N SER A 76 -44.19 12.09 -10.91
CA SER A 76 -43.92 12.39 -12.32
C SER A 76 -44.72 13.55 -12.90
N THR A 77 -44.14 14.30 -13.84
CA THR A 77 -44.78 14.65 -15.14
C THR A 77 -43.76 15.26 -16.13
N LYS A 78 -43.55 14.57 -17.26
CA LYS A 78 -43.05 15.11 -18.55
C LYS A 78 -44.20 15.90 -19.24
N PRO A 79 -44.01 16.74 -20.29
CA PRO A 79 -42.99 16.64 -21.35
C PRO A 79 -42.35 17.96 -21.88
N LEU A 80 -41.24 17.78 -22.61
CA LEU A 80 -40.56 18.76 -23.50
C LEU A 80 -41.47 19.23 -24.66
N PRO A 81 -41.25 20.42 -25.29
CA PRO A 81 -40.25 20.50 -26.38
C PRO A 81 -39.55 21.87 -26.65
N SER A 82 -38.50 21.79 -27.48
CA SER A 82 -37.86 22.88 -28.27
C SER A 82 -36.95 23.82 -27.48
N VAL A 83 -35.68 24.06 -27.82
CA VAL A 83 -35.11 24.40 -29.15
C VAL A 83 -33.66 23.89 -29.27
N ALA A 84 -33.26 23.66 -30.53
CA ALA A 84 -32.02 23.08 -30.99
C ALA A 84 -30.72 23.92 -30.81
N ALA A 85 -29.61 23.19 -30.60
CA ALA A 85 -28.21 23.41 -31.04
C ALA A 85 -27.40 24.61 -30.48
N PRO A 86 -26.04 24.55 -30.37
CA PRO A 86 -25.11 23.57 -30.96
C PRO A 86 -24.16 22.85 -29.96
N LEU A 87 -23.49 21.82 -30.46
CA LEU A 87 -22.46 21.01 -29.78
C LEU A 87 -21.35 21.83 -29.11
N PRO A 88 -20.97 21.53 -27.85
CA PRO A 88 -19.62 21.80 -27.39
C PRO A 88 -18.65 20.79 -28.04
N PRO A 89 -17.46 21.22 -28.46
CA PRO A 89 -16.45 20.33 -29.05
C PRO A 89 -16.12 19.20 -28.07
N ALA A 90 -16.05 17.98 -28.59
CA ALA A 90 -15.51 16.84 -27.86
C ALA A 90 -14.08 17.20 -27.42
N LEU A 91 -13.93 17.63 -26.17
CA LEU A 91 -12.65 17.62 -25.50
C LEU A 91 -12.14 16.17 -25.58
N PRO A 92 -10.91 15.93 -26.04
CA PRO A 92 -10.31 14.62 -25.90
C PRO A 92 -10.19 14.37 -24.39
N THR A 93 -11.18 13.68 -23.82
CA THR A 93 -11.05 13.08 -22.51
C THR A 93 -10.01 11.99 -22.67
N ASP A 94 -8.76 12.37 -22.49
CA ASP A 94 -7.63 11.48 -22.31
C ASP A 94 -7.87 10.76 -20.96
N GLN A 95 -8.79 9.80 -20.96
CA GLN A 95 -9.25 9.01 -19.79
C GLN A 95 -8.18 8.00 -19.36
N SER A 96 -6.93 8.43 -19.31
CA SER A 96 -5.90 7.64 -18.64
C SER A 96 -6.22 7.65 -17.14
N PRO A 97 -6.24 6.49 -16.47
CA PRO A 97 -6.44 6.43 -15.03
C PRO A 97 -5.39 7.30 -14.32
N PRO A 98 -5.71 7.90 -13.16
CA PRO A 98 -4.76 8.69 -12.40
C PRO A 98 -3.47 7.92 -12.16
N PHE A 99 -2.33 8.52 -12.46
CA PHE A 99 -1.04 7.89 -12.23
C PHE A 99 -0.74 7.81 -10.72
N ASP A 100 -0.54 6.60 -10.23
CA ASP A 100 -0.11 6.35 -8.85
C ASP A 100 1.43 6.20 -8.78
N PRO A 101 2.16 7.17 -8.18
CA PRO A 101 3.61 7.09 -8.04
C PRO A 101 4.08 6.02 -7.04
N TYR A 102 3.17 5.47 -6.23
CA TYR A 102 3.43 4.41 -5.24
C TYR A 102 2.99 3.01 -5.70
N ALA A 103 2.53 2.87 -6.96
CA ALA A 103 2.05 1.58 -7.50
C ALA A 103 3.08 0.44 -7.38
N PHE A 104 4.38 0.76 -7.37
CA PHE A 104 5.45 -0.19 -7.03
C PHE A 104 6.70 0.53 -6.51
N SER A 105 7.53 -0.17 -5.73
CA SER A 105 8.85 0.33 -5.31
C SER A 105 9.95 -0.13 -6.25
N ALA A 106 10.72 0.81 -6.81
CA ALA A 106 11.84 0.54 -7.70
C ALA A 106 12.90 -0.36 -7.04
N VAL A 107 13.21 -0.11 -5.75
CA VAL A 107 14.16 -0.91 -4.97
C VAL A 107 13.65 -2.34 -4.77
N VAL A 108 12.37 -2.51 -4.42
CA VAL A 108 11.78 -3.85 -4.21
C VAL A 108 11.71 -4.63 -5.52
N VAL A 109 11.34 -3.98 -6.62
CA VAL A 109 11.34 -4.61 -7.95
C VAL A 109 12.76 -4.99 -8.36
N LEU A 110 13.73 -4.11 -8.19
CA LEU A 110 15.13 -4.38 -8.52
C LEU A 110 15.69 -5.59 -7.74
N THR A 111 15.40 -5.67 -6.44
CA THR A 111 15.86 -6.80 -5.60
C THR A 111 15.17 -8.13 -5.91
N LYS A 112 13.90 -8.11 -6.34
CA LYS A 112 13.12 -9.34 -6.60
C LYS A 112 13.24 -9.86 -8.03
N THR A 113 13.25 -8.95 -9.00
CA THR A 113 13.20 -9.29 -10.44
C THR A 113 14.45 -8.88 -11.20
N GLY A 114 15.39 -8.20 -10.57
CA GLY A 114 16.60 -7.71 -11.21
C GLY A 114 16.38 -6.46 -12.07
N LYS A 115 17.45 -6.09 -12.79
CA LYS A 115 17.51 -4.88 -13.63
C LYS A 115 16.47 -4.90 -14.74
N ASP A 116 16.38 -6.02 -15.47
CA ASP A 116 15.43 -6.19 -16.58
C ASP A 116 13.97 -6.06 -16.14
N GLY A 117 13.64 -6.63 -14.97
CA GLY A 117 12.29 -6.53 -14.41
C GLY A 117 11.90 -5.10 -14.04
N LEU A 118 12.85 -4.32 -13.51
CA LEU A 118 12.63 -2.89 -13.23
C LEU A 118 12.49 -2.10 -14.54
N LEU A 119 13.36 -2.32 -15.53
CA LEU A 119 13.25 -1.64 -16.82
C LEU A 119 11.92 -1.92 -17.51
N LYS A 120 11.45 -3.18 -17.50
CA LYS A 120 10.15 -3.53 -18.08
C LYS A 120 8.99 -2.81 -17.40
N ARG A 121 9.04 -2.61 -16.08
CA ARG A 121 8.04 -1.85 -15.33
C ARG A 121 8.10 -0.35 -15.63
N LEU A 122 9.31 0.20 -15.76
CA LEU A 122 9.51 1.61 -16.12
C LEU A 122 9.17 1.89 -17.59
N ALA A 123 9.30 0.89 -18.47
CA ALA A 123 8.90 0.97 -19.88
C ALA A 123 7.38 1.09 -20.05
N ALA A 124 6.59 0.56 -19.10
CA ALA A 124 5.13 0.72 -19.09
C ALA A 124 4.68 2.15 -18.69
N ILE A 125 5.62 3.02 -18.32
CA ILE A 125 5.36 4.43 -18.04
C ILE A 125 5.86 5.24 -19.23
N ASP A 126 4.92 5.76 -20.03
CA ASP A 126 5.23 6.49 -21.25
C ASP A 126 5.56 7.98 -20.99
N ARG A 127 4.97 8.56 -19.93
CA ARG A 127 5.12 9.99 -19.63
C ARG A 127 6.35 10.25 -18.76
N ALA A 128 7.24 11.13 -19.22
CA ALA A 128 8.43 11.57 -18.48
C ALA A 128 8.08 12.18 -17.11
N GLU A 129 6.98 12.94 -17.03
CA GLU A 129 6.50 13.52 -15.78
C GLU A 129 6.13 12.45 -14.73
N HIS A 130 5.56 11.33 -15.17
CA HIS A 130 5.20 10.22 -14.27
C HIS A 130 6.45 9.54 -13.73
N LEU A 131 7.51 9.42 -14.54
CA LEU A 131 8.81 8.92 -14.09
C LEU A 131 9.46 9.85 -13.06
N LYS A 132 9.40 11.18 -13.27
CA LYS A 132 9.88 12.16 -12.28
C LYS A 132 9.10 12.05 -10.97
N LYS A 133 7.77 12.00 -11.02
CA LYS A 133 6.89 11.80 -9.84
C LYS A 133 7.20 10.50 -9.09
N LEU A 134 7.44 9.40 -9.81
CA LEU A 134 7.83 8.13 -9.21
C LEU A 134 9.17 8.26 -8.47
N ALA A 135 10.16 8.92 -9.08
CA ALA A 135 11.46 9.13 -8.45
C ALA A 135 11.36 10.01 -7.20
N ASP A 136 10.60 11.11 -7.26
CA ASP A 136 10.37 12.01 -6.12
C ASP A 136 9.65 11.29 -4.98
N ALA A 137 8.57 10.56 -5.27
CA ALA A 137 7.80 9.79 -4.27
C ALA A 137 8.66 8.74 -3.55
N GLN A 138 9.66 8.20 -4.25
CA GLN A 138 10.56 7.20 -3.69
C GLN A 138 11.88 7.80 -3.20
N HIS A 139 12.05 9.13 -3.24
CA HIS A 139 13.29 9.83 -2.90
C HIS A 139 14.52 9.25 -3.62
N LEU A 140 14.40 9.00 -4.92
CA LEU A 140 15.51 8.59 -5.77
C LEU A 140 16.23 9.84 -6.31
N ALA A 141 17.55 9.89 -6.14
CA ALA A 141 18.36 10.98 -6.65
C ALA A 141 18.51 10.86 -8.17
N ILE A 142 17.66 11.57 -8.92
CA ILE A 142 17.74 11.68 -10.37
C ILE A 142 17.94 13.15 -10.79
N ASP A 143 18.57 13.36 -11.94
CA ASP A 143 18.67 14.69 -12.54
C ASP A 143 17.30 15.11 -13.11
N ARG A 144 16.74 16.19 -12.56
CA ARG A 144 15.43 16.72 -12.95
C ARG A 144 15.45 17.44 -14.29
N SER A 145 16.63 17.78 -14.78
CA SER A 145 16.85 18.40 -16.10
C SER A 145 16.71 17.39 -17.24
N LEU A 146 16.57 16.10 -16.93
CA LEU A 146 16.34 15.06 -17.92
C LEU A 146 14.87 15.03 -18.34
N ASP A 147 14.62 15.27 -19.62
CA ASP A 147 13.26 15.22 -20.20
C ASP A 147 13.04 13.99 -21.09
N SER A 148 14.10 13.27 -21.44
CA SER A 148 14.00 12.01 -22.16
C SER A 148 13.51 10.89 -21.24
N ALA A 149 12.40 10.23 -21.63
CA ALA A 149 11.84 9.11 -20.88
C ALA A 149 12.89 8.00 -20.67
N ASP A 150 13.64 7.61 -21.70
CA ASP A 150 14.67 6.57 -21.56
C ASP A 150 15.82 7.00 -20.64
N ALA A 151 16.26 8.25 -20.73
CA ALA A 151 17.27 8.77 -19.80
C ALA A 151 16.76 8.73 -18.34
N LEU A 152 15.50 9.09 -18.10
CA LEU A 152 14.86 9.00 -16.79
C LEU A 152 14.75 7.55 -16.29
N ARG A 153 14.36 6.60 -17.15
CA ARG A 153 14.29 5.17 -16.79
C ARG A 153 15.65 4.64 -16.33
N HIS A 154 16.72 4.95 -17.07
CA HIS A 154 18.08 4.56 -16.70
C HIS A 154 18.59 5.29 -15.46
N ALA A 155 18.24 6.56 -15.27
CA ALA A 155 18.59 7.32 -14.07
C ALA A 155 17.92 6.73 -12.81
N ILE A 156 16.63 6.39 -12.90
CA ILE A 156 15.88 5.73 -11.82
C ILE A 156 16.51 4.39 -11.46
N LEU A 157 16.92 3.60 -12.47
CA LEU A 157 17.60 2.32 -12.24
C LEU A 157 18.92 2.52 -11.49
N LYS A 158 19.78 3.44 -11.94
CA LYS A 158 21.06 3.75 -11.26
C LYS A 158 20.83 4.25 -9.84
N ALA A 159 19.86 5.13 -9.63
CA ALA A 159 19.52 5.65 -8.30
C ALA A 159 19.03 4.55 -7.36
N ALA A 160 18.23 3.59 -7.86
CA ALA A 160 17.77 2.45 -7.08
C ALA A 160 18.92 1.50 -6.72
N GLU A 161 19.86 1.25 -7.65
CA GLU A 161 21.08 0.47 -7.39
C GLU A 161 21.95 1.12 -6.33
N GLN A 162 22.20 2.43 -6.46
CA GLN A 162 23.01 3.19 -5.51
C GLN A 162 22.41 3.11 -4.11
N ARG A 163 21.10 3.27 -3.98
CA ARG A 163 20.42 3.19 -2.68
C ARG A 163 20.54 1.82 -2.01
N ILE A 164 20.57 0.73 -2.80
CA ILE A 164 20.83 -0.61 -2.26
C ILE A 164 22.28 -0.72 -1.81
N ALA A 165 23.22 -0.22 -2.60
CA ALA A 165 24.64 -0.20 -2.27
C ALA A 165 24.91 0.59 -0.98
N ASP A 166 24.35 1.80 -0.85
CA ASP A 166 24.48 2.66 0.33
C ASP A 166 23.94 1.97 1.58
N ARG A 167 22.77 1.32 1.47
CA ARG A 167 22.19 0.55 2.58
C ARG A 167 23.05 -0.65 2.96
N ARG A 168 23.66 -1.33 1.99
CA ARG A 168 24.56 -2.45 2.25
C ARG A 168 25.85 -1.99 2.92
N ALA A 169 26.40 -0.86 2.46
CA ALA A 169 27.60 -0.25 3.03
C ALA A 169 27.36 0.24 4.47
N ALA A 170 26.20 0.84 4.75
CA ALA A 170 25.84 1.29 6.10
C ALA A 170 25.54 0.15 7.09
N ALA A 171 25.34 -1.08 6.60
CA ALA A 171 25.07 -2.26 7.41
C ALA A 171 26.31 -3.16 7.61
N SER A 172 27.44 -2.82 6.99
CA SER A 172 28.73 -3.52 7.11
C SER A 172 29.65 -2.76 8.07
#